data_AF-A0A494YT99-F1
#
_entry.id   AF-A0A494YT99-F1
#
_cell.length_a   1.000
_cell.length_b   1.000
_cell.length_c   1.000
_cell.angle_alpha   90.00
_cell.angle_beta   90.00
_cell.angle_gamma   90.00
#
_symmetry.space_group_name_H-M   'P 1'
#
loop_
_entity.id
_entity.type
_entity.pdbx_description
1 polymer ?
#
loop_
_entity_poly.entity_id
_entity_poly.type
_entity_poly.pdbx_seq_one_letter_code
_entity_poly.pdbx_strand_id
1 'polypeptide(L)'
;MNKHKGLIMFLMLSFVLVLAACGDEEKAEQTAGDNPRNHTADDFMPLSEGFEEYPVWIETDEDPVRDSVINNIYVFKKGKVTMYNLDDGDIGASGVVIEDILDMSDDELIEFARETSNKLYDDYEKEVKDKKLFDVETYNEAQKEFHWVLEDFFGKDYKEFSEAYFKDQKPMTENIYYNVEGERLEQSSRKYTLDIKIDDLGQNTEKMDLIIPNATSKLVNNSGSSSLGDYINFLFFNKDTILLKMDNKEGFIEQKEGFIEQLKQHGSFVKKDGFELYHPQNFVPNPFVWEEADKELSIDGVSFNQKVFDTTFSGIKTGSGSILTRVDDSFVGFRLDDPDTDKENVTIEGK
;
A
#
# COMPACT_ATOMS: atom_id res chain seq x y z
N MET A 1 16.01 -27.55 50.82
CA MET A 1 16.33 -26.11 50.82
C MET A 1 15.10 -25.33 51.27
N ASN A 2 15.33 -24.32 52.10
CA ASN A 2 14.36 -23.67 52.97
C ASN A 2 13.39 -22.69 52.27
N LYS A 3 12.28 -22.51 52.97
CA LYS A 3 11.13 -21.62 52.76
C LYS A 3 11.48 -20.13 52.76
N HIS A 4 10.75 -19.36 51.96
CA HIS A 4 10.21 -18.00 52.22
C HIS A 4 8.98 -17.87 51.31
N LYS A 5 7.70 -17.72 51.70
CA LYS A 5 6.95 -17.04 52.78
C LYS A 5 7.04 -15.50 52.79
N GLY A 6 5.88 -14.89 52.49
CA GLY A 6 5.43 -13.52 52.70
C GLY A 6 4.62 -13.07 51.48
N LEU A 7 3.29 -13.13 51.38
CA LEU A 7 2.17 -12.84 52.29
C LEU A 7 2.24 -11.43 52.89
N ILE A 8 1.73 -10.46 52.13
CA ILE A 8 1.11 -9.25 52.69
C ILE A 8 -0.29 -9.13 52.07
N MET A 9 -1.24 -9.13 52.98
CA MET A 9 -2.69 -9.10 52.88
C MET A 9 -3.13 -7.83 53.62
N PHE A 10 -4.32 -7.31 53.28
CA PHE A 10 -5.01 -6.11 53.80
C PHE A 10 -4.58 -4.79 53.12
N LEU A 11 -5.51 -3.99 52.60
CA LEU A 11 -6.71 -3.53 53.30
C LEU A 11 -7.88 -3.29 52.30
N MET A 12 -8.96 -4.07 52.46
CA MET A 12 -10.28 -3.66 51.98
C MET A 12 -10.76 -2.48 52.84
N LEU A 13 -11.07 -1.36 52.22
CA LEU A 13 -11.94 -0.36 52.83
C LEU A 13 -13.30 -0.42 52.14
N SER A 14 -14.16 -1.26 52.70
CA SER A 14 -15.59 -1.26 52.51
C SER A 14 -16.17 0.07 53.02
N PHE A 15 -16.65 0.92 52.11
CA PHE A 15 -17.56 2.00 52.47
C PHE A 15 -19.01 1.55 52.23
N VAL A 16 -19.77 1.73 53.30
CA VAL A 16 -21.12 1.26 53.53
C VAL A 16 -22.12 2.09 52.70
N LEU A 17 -23.05 1.37 52.09
CA LEU A 17 -24.32 1.86 51.53
C LEU A 17 -25.05 2.79 52.51
N VAL A 18 -25.34 4.01 52.05
CA VAL A 18 -26.48 4.79 52.54
C VAL A 18 -27.51 4.83 51.41
N LEU A 19 -28.64 4.15 51.61
CA LEU A 19 -29.85 4.29 50.81
C LEU A 19 -30.85 5.19 51.53
N ALA A 20 -31.60 5.94 50.70
CA ALA A 20 -32.78 6.78 50.99
C ALA A 20 -32.46 8.13 51.63
N ALA A 21 -32.89 9.29 51.10
CA ALA A 21 -34.23 9.64 50.62
C ALA A 21 -34.24 11.05 49.95
N CYS A 22 -35.26 11.32 49.13
CA CYS A 22 -35.62 12.60 48.47
C CYS A 22 -34.62 13.06 47.38
N GLY A 23 -34.96 13.09 46.10
CA GLY A 23 -36.19 13.65 45.56
C GLY A 23 -35.90 15.07 45.10
N ASP A 24 -35.16 15.18 44.00
CA ASP A 24 -35.16 16.35 43.13
C ASP A 24 -34.87 15.85 41.71
N GLU A 25 -35.73 16.26 40.78
CA GLU A 25 -35.60 16.03 39.35
C GLU A 25 -34.42 16.85 38.82
N GLU A 26 -33.21 16.31 38.92
CA GLU A 26 -32.14 16.75 38.02
C GLU A 26 -32.47 16.22 36.63
N LYS A 27 -32.94 17.14 35.79
CA LYS A 27 -32.92 16.98 34.34
C LYS A 27 -31.50 16.57 33.96
N ALA A 28 -31.33 15.31 33.62
CA ALA A 28 -30.22 14.90 32.79
C ALA A 28 -30.34 15.71 31.50
N GLU A 29 -29.52 16.75 31.37
CA GLU A 29 -29.07 17.22 30.06
C GLU A 29 -28.39 16.04 29.39
N GLN A 30 -29.19 15.21 28.72
CA GLN A 30 -28.73 14.60 27.49
C GLN A 30 -28.28 15.76 26.64
N THR A 31 -26.97 15.91 26.47
CA THR A 31 -26.39 16.64 25.36
C THR A 31 -26.96 16.01 24.11
N ALA A 32 -28.09 16.54 23.66
CA ALA A 32 -28.63 16.24 22.35
C ALA A 32 -27.54 16.69 21.38
N GLY A 33 -26.75 15.73 20.89
CA GLY A 33 -25.77 15.99 19.84
C GLY A 33 -26.48 16.76 18.73
N ASP A 34 -25.85 17.84 18.28
CA ASP A 34 -26.44 18.77 17.33
C ASP A 34 -26.83 17.98 16.08
N ASN A 35 -28.14 17.81 15.88
CA ASN A 35 -28.63 16.93 14.84
C ASN A 35 -28.39 17.62 13.50
N PRO A 36 -27.71 17.00 12.52
CA PRO A 36 -27.48 17.60 11.20
C PRO A 36 -28.75 18.14 10.53
N ARG A 37 -29.93 17.61 10.90
CA ARG A 37 -31.24 18.06 10.43
C ARG A 37 -31.70 19.44 10.96
N ASN A 38 -31.01 20.00 11.95
CA ASN A 38 -31.27 21.32 12.49
C ASN A 38 -30.55 22.43 11.72
N HIS A 39 -29.65 22.06 10.80
CA HIS A 39 -28.81 22.99 10.04
C HIS A 39 -29.33 23.20 8.62
N THR A 40 -29.09 24.39 8.10
CA THR A 40 -29.31 24.79 6.71
C THR A 40 -28.03 24.63 5.90
N ALA A 41 -28.12 24.62 4.57
CA ALA A 41 -26.94 24.48 3.71
C ALA A 41 -25.87 25.56 3.96
N ASP A 42 -26.30 26.76 4.39
CA ASP A 42 -25.41 27.88 4.72
C ASP A 42 -24.60 27.64 6.00
N ASP A 43 -25.00 26.68 6.84
CA ASP A 43 -24.26 26.27 8.04
C ASP A 43 -23.12 25.28 7.73
N PHE A 44 -23.01 24.82 6.47
CA PHE A 44 -21.97 23.89 6.03
C PHE A 44 -20.89 24.63 5.24
N MET A 45 -19.65 24.45 5.66
CA MET A 45 -18.47 25.01 5.04
C MET A 45 -18.16 24.29 3.71
N PRO A 46 -17.90 25.02 2.61
CA PRO A 46 -17.38 24.42 1.38
C PRO A 46 -16.07 23.68 1.65
N LEU A 47 -15.89 22.51 1.04
CA LEU A 47 -14.73 21.66 1.30
C LEU A 47 -13.40 22.35 0.94
N SER A 48 -13.37 23.13 -0.15
CA SER A 48 -12.19 23.93 -0.52
C SER A 48 -11.79 24.96 0.53
N GLU A 49 -12.74 25.47 1.30
CA GLU A 49 -12.48 26.35 2.45
C GLU A 49 -12.02 25.54 3.66
N GLY A 50 -12.65 24.38 3.91
CA GLY A 50 -12.25 23.45 4.96
C GLY A 50 -10.79 23.00 4.84
N PHE A 51 -10.31 22.71 3.62
CA PHE A 51 -8.90 22.35 3.41
C PHE A 51 -7.92 23.48 3.77
N GLU A 52 -8.32 24.75 3.69
CA GLU A 52 -7.44 25.87 4.06
C GLU A 52 -7.58 26.28 5.53
N GLU A 53 -8.75 26.07 6.13
CA GLU A 53 -9.01 26.34 7.56
C GLU A 53 -8.43 25.26 8.46
N TYR A 54 -8.61 23.99 8.10
CA TYR A 54 -8.11 22.83 8.82
C TYR A 54 -6.94 22.21 8.05
N PRO A 55 -5.69 22.35 8.54
CA PRO A 55 -4.52 21.98 7.76
C PRO A 55 -4.34 20.46 7.66
N VAL A 56 -4.82 19.67 8.62
CA VAL A 56 -4.58 18.22 8.66
C VAL A 56 -5.87 17.45 8.41
N TRP A 57 -5.85 16.59 7.40
CA TRP A 57 -6.96 15.70 7.05
C TRP A 57 -6.49 14.25 6.99
N ILE A 58 -7.38 13.34 7.35
CA ILE A 58 -7.12 11.92 7.53
C ILE A 58 -8.09 11.18 6.59
N GLU A 59 -7.57 10.28 5.76
CA GLU A 59 -8.38 9.35 4.96
C GLU A 59 -8.43 8.00 5.64
N THR A 60 -9.62 7.42 5.72
CA THR A 60 -9.88 6.10 6.30
C THR A 60 -10.77 5.28 5.36
N ASP A 61 -10.74 3.95 5.47
CA ASP A 61 -11.55 3.00 4.68
C ASP A 61 -13.02 2.88 5.13
N GLU A 62 -13.40 3.53 6.21
CA GLU A 62 -14.75 3.43 6.76
C GLU A 62 -15.10 4.68 7.59
N ASP A 63 -16.28 4.66 8.21
CA ASP A 63 -16.62 5.72 9.17
C ASP A 63 -15.68 5.60 10.38
N PRO A 64 -15.09 6.70 10.87
CA PRO A 64 -14.01 6.65 11.83
C PRO A 64 -14.49 6.11 13.18
N VAL A 65 -14.10 4.89 13.48
CA VAL A 65 -14.10 4.33 14.83
C VAL A 65 -12.66 4.23 15.32
N ARG A 66 -12.51 3.82 16.58
CA ARG A 66 -11.22 3.76 17.27
C ARG A 66 -10.16 2.94 16.50
N ASP A 67 -10.58 1.82 15.93
CA ASP A 67 -9.76 0.85 15.21
C ASP A 67 -9.81 1.02 13.69
N SER A 68 -10.42 2.09 13.18
CA SER A 68 -10.41 2.39 11.74
C SER A 68 -8.99 2.69 11.28
N VAL A 69 -8.59 2.01 10.21
CA VAL A 69 -7.27 2.16 9.59
C VAL A 69 -7.19 3.50 8.85
N ILE A 70 -6.07 4.18 9.01
CA ILE A 70 -5.72 5.41 8.34
C ILE A 70 -4.91 5.08 7.10
N ASN A 71 -5.44 5.44 5.93
CA ASN A 71 -4.77 5.22 4.67
C ASN A 71 -3.77 6.33 4.35
N ASN A 72 -4.22 7.58 4.50
CA ASN A 72 -3.41 8.74 4.17
C ASN A 72 -3.64 9.86 5.17
N ILE A 73 -2.61 10.67 5.38
CA ILE A 73 -2.71 11.97 6.04
C ILE A 73 -2.33 13.05 5.04
N TYR A 74 -3.19 14.05 4.90
CA TYR A 74 -3.02 15.20 4.03
C TYR A 74 -2.76 16.45 4.84
N VAL A 75 -1.76 17.22 4.43
CA VAL A 75 -1.42 18.51 5.03
C VAL A 75 -1.60 19.62 4.01
N PHE A 76 -2.71 20.34 4.13
CA PHE A 76 -3.08 21.44 3.25
C PHE A 76 -2.51 22.76 3.76
N LYS A 77 -1.95 23.54 2.82
CA LYS A 77 -1.39 24.87 3.11
C LYS A 77 -1.25 25.70 1.84
N LYS A 78 -2.02 26.79 1.75
CA LYS A 78 -1.89 27.81 0.68
C LYS A 78 -2.05 27.19 -0.71
N GLY A 79 -3.13 26.44 -0.90
CA GLY A 79 -3.46 25.81 -2.17
C GLY A 79 -2.49 24.69 -2.57
N LYS A 80 -1.75 24.14 -1.62
CA LYS A 80 -0.91 22.96 -1.79
C LYS A 80 -1.22 21.92 -0.74
N VAL A 81 -0.87 20.67 -1.03
CA VAL A 81 -1.05 19.54 -0.14
C VAL A 81 0.24 18.71 -0.11
N THR A 82 0.63 18.26 1.09
CA THR A 82 1.58 17.18 1.26
C THR A 82 0.79 15.93 1.67
N MET A 83 1.02 14.81 0.99
CA MET A 83 0.37 13.55 1.32
C MET A 83 1.38 12.61 1.95
N TYR A 84 0.97 11.96 3.04
CA TYR A 84 1.71 10.89 3.70
C TYR A 84 0.89 9.61 3.55
N ASN A 85 1.47 8.60 2.90
CA ASN A 85 0.86 7.29 2.78
C ASN A 85 1.16 6.47 4.04
N LEU A 86 0.11 6.02 4.71
CA LEU A 86 0.13 5.18 5.90
C LEU A 86 -0.50 3.80 5.63
N ASP A 87 -1.13 3.61 4.47
CA ASP A 87 -1.72 2.34 4.07
C ASP A 87 -0.63 1.30 3.80
N ASP A 88 -0.82 0.15 4.43
CA ASP A 88 0.06 -0.99 4.46
C ASP A 88 -0.33 -2.06 3.42
N GLY A 89 -1.13 -1.66 2.42
CA GLY A 89 -1.82 -2.53 1.46
C GLY A 89 -0.98 -3.56 0.68
N ASP A 90 0.35 -3.56 0.80
CA ASP A 90 1.24 -4.61 0.28
C ASP A 90 2.27 -5.15 1.32
N ILE A 91 2.35 -4.65 2.56
CA ILE A 91 3.50 -4.86 3.47
C ILE A 91 3.10 -5.33 4.90
N GLY A 92 2.04 -6.15 5.01
CA GLY A 92 1.98 -7.21 6.04
C GLY A 92 2.04 -6.84 7.53
N ALA A 93 1.73 -5.62 7.95
CA ALA A 93 1.53 -5.23 9.34
C ALA A 93 0.07 -4.78 9.63
N SER A 94 -0.22 -4.57 10.91
CA SER A 94 -1.45 -3.91 11.35
C SER A 94 -1.27 -2.41 11.12
N GLY A 95 -1.89 -1.84 10.09
CA GLY A 95 -1.79 -0.43 9.73
C GLY A 95 -2.08 0.54 10.89
N VAL A 96 -1.78 1.82 10.70
CA VAL A 96 -2.03 2.87 11.71
C VAL A 96 -3.53 3.07 11.87
N VAL A 97 -4.02 3.18 13.11
CA VAL A 97 -5.44 3.41 13.38
C VAL A 97 -5.71 4.78 14.01
N ILE A 98 -6.98 5.21 14.02
CA ILE A 98 -7.41 6.48 14.65
C ILE A 98 -6.94 6.59 16.10
N GLU A 99 -7.01 5.50 16.88
CA GLU A 99 -6.54 5.51 18.27
C GLU A 99 -5.09 5.99 18.43
N ASP A 100 -4.21 5.64 17.48
CA ASP A 100 -2.78 5.94 17.59
C ASP A 100 -2.49 7.45 17.54
N ILE A 101 -3.43 8.25 17.02
CA ILE A 101 -3.22 9.68 16.73
C ILE A 101 -4.09 10.64 17.57
N LEU A 102 -4.98 10.11 18.42
CA LEU A 102 -5.98 10.93 19.14
C LEU A 102 -5.35 12.01 20.02
N ASP A 103 -4.27 11.67 20.71
CA ASP A 103 -3.61 12.55 21.69
C ASP A 103 -2.50 13.42 21.08
N MET A 104 -2.25 13.31 19.76
CA MET A 104 -1.20 14.07 19.09
C MET A 104 -1.67 15.49 18.76
N SER A 105 -0.83 16.50 18.91
CA SER A 105 -1.05 17.80 18.25
C SER A 105 -0.95 17.68 16.72
N ASP A 106 -1.35 18.71 15.98
CA ASP A 106 -1.17 18.73 14.51
C ASP A 106 0.31 18.57 14.12
N ASP A 107 1.23 19.27 14.80
CA ASP A 107 2.66 19.18 14.51
C ASP A 107 3.22 17.77 14.79
N GLU A 108 2.79 17.14 15.89
CA GLU A 108 3.17 15.76 16.23
C GLU A 108 2.60 14.75 15.22
N LEU A 109 1.34 14.94 14.79
CA LEU A 109 0.69 14.09 13.79
C LEU A 109 1.40 14.19 12.43
N ILE A 110 1.79 15.39 12.01
CA ILE A 110 2.53 15.61 10.77
C ILE A 110 3.90 14.94 10.82
N GLU A 111 4.62 15.06 11.94
CA GLU A 111 5.91 14.41 12.12
C GLU A 111 5.77 12.88 12.10
N PHE A 112 4.80 12.35 12.85
CA PHE A 112 4.48 10.93 12.89
C PHE A 112 4.13 10.38 11.49
N ALA A 113 3.28 11.10 10.74
CA ALA A 113 2.89 10.72 9.39
C ALA A 113 4.11 10.67 8.44
N ARG A 114 5.00 11.65 8.55
CA ARG A 114 6.24 11.71 7.78
C ARG A 114 7.17 10.55 8.08
N GLU A 115 7.44 10.28 9.36
CA GLU A 115 8.33 9.19 9.77
C GLU A 115 7.76 7.83 9.36
N THR A 116 6.47 7.62 9.59
CA THR A 116 5.77 6.37 9.25
C THR A 116 5.77 6.14 7.74
N SER A 117 5.42 7.15 6.94
CA SER A 117 5.41 7.04 5.49
C SER A 117 6.81 6.78 4.93
N ASN A 118 7.85 7.43 5.46
CA ASN A 118 9.24 7.16 5.04
C ASN A 118 9.66 5.73 5.37
N LYS A 119 9.36 5.27 6.59
CA LYS A 119 9.67 3.91 7.00
C LYS A 119 8.97 2.87 6.12
N LEU A 120 7.69 3.09 5.78
CA LEU A 120 6.94 2.20 4.91
C LEU A 120 7.62 2.03 3.54
N TYR A 121 8.05 3.13 2.92
CA TYR A 121 8.78 3.07 1.67
C TYR A 121 10.18 2.44 1.80
N ASP A 122 10.90 2.69 2.91
CA ASP A 122 12.20 2.09 3.17
C ASP A 122 12.10 0.56 3.37
N ASP A 123 11.09 0.13 4.12
CA ASP A 123 10.77 -1.29 4.34
C ASP A 123 10.36 -1.97 3.03
N TYR A 124 9.55 -1.30 2.19
CA TYR A 124 9.18 -1.80 0.86
C TYR A 124 10.38 -1.99 -0.07
N GLU A 125 11.22 -0.96 -0.18
CA GLU A 125 12.42 -1.02 -1.02
C GLU A 125 13.37 -2.12 -0.56
N LYS A 126 13.51 -2.30 0.76
CA LYS A 126 14.30 -3.36 1.35
C LYS A 126 13.71 -4.73 1.04
N GLU A 127 12.40 -4.93 1.18
CA GLU A 127 11.73 -6.20 0.85
C GLU A 127 11.99 -6.58 -0.62
N VAL A 128 11.84 -5.63 -1.53
CA VAL A 128 12.10 -5.84 -2.97
C VAL A 128 13.56 -6.23 -3.21
N LYS A 129 14.53 -5.56 -2.56
CA LYS A 129 15.96 -5.89 -2.70
C LYS A 129 16.33 -7.23 -2.07
N ASP A 130 15.67 -7.62 -0.99
CA ASP A 130 15.88 -8.91 -0.32
C ASP A 130 15.21 -10.07 -1.09
N LYS A 131 14.27 -9.78 -1.99
CA LYS A 131 13.59 -10.76 -2.83
C LYS A 131 14.54 -11.31 -3.90
N LYS A 132 14.61 -12.64 -3.93
CA LYS A 132 15.41 -13.40 -4.89
C LYS A 132 14.60 -13.63 -6.16
N LEU A 133 15.13 -13.21 -7.31
CA LEU A 133 14.66 -13.66 -8.61
C LEU A 133 15.15 -15.08 -8.91
N PHE A 134 16.44 -15.36 -8.72
CA PHE A 134 16.96 -16.72 -8.81
C PHE A 134 17.64 -17.14 -7.51
N ASP A 135 17.20 -18.26 -6.97
CA ASP A 135 17.72 -18.85 -5.74
C ASP A 135 18.61 -20.07 -6.06
N VAL A 136 19.80 -20.09 -5.46
CA VAL A 136 20.81 -21.14 -5.65
C VAL A 136 20.31 -22.50 -5.15
N GLU A 137 19.62 -22.54 -4.01
CA GLU A 137 19.10 -23.77 -3.44
C GLU A 137 18.03 -24.37 -4.36
N THR A 138 17.04 -23.56 -4.76
CA THR A 138 15.98 -23.96 -5.69
C THR A 138 16.53 -24.42 -7.04
N TYR A 139 17.51 -23.71 -7.62
CA TYR A 139 18.12 -24.14 -8.89
C TYR A 139 18.85 -25.48 -8.74
N ASN A 140 19.63 -25.64 -7.68
CA ASN A 140 20.39 -26.87 -7.45
C ASN A 140 19.48 -28.05 -7.08
N GLU A 141 18.35 -27.80 -6.42
CA GLU A 141 17.30 -28.79 -6.21
C GLU A 141 16.63 -29.16 -7.54
N ALA A 142 16.24 -28.17 -8.34
CA ALA A 142 15.69 -28.41 -9.68
C ALA A 142 16.65 -29.23 -10.54
N GLN A 143 17.97 -29.00 -10.49
CA GLN A 143 18.97 -29.83 -11.17
C GLN A 143 18.93 -31.29 -10.73
N LYS A 144 18.75 -31.55 -9.42
CA LYS A 144 18.62 -32.92 -8.91
C LYS A 144 17.31 -33.53 -9.39
N GLU A 145 16.21 -32.80 -9.33
CA GLU A 145 14.89 -33.34 -9.67
C GLU A 145 14.65 -33.47 -11.18
N PHE A 146 15.40 -32.73 -12.00
CA PHE A 146 15.24 -32.71 -13.46
C PHE A 146 15.42 -34.09 -14.10
N HIS A 147 16.10 -35.03 -13.44
CA HIS A 147 16.18 -36.41 -13.93
C HIS A 147 14.78 -37.05 -14.04
N TRP A 148 13.83 -36.71 -13.17
CA TRP A 148 12.45 -37.20 -13.22
C TRP A 148 11.74 -36.65 -14.45
N VAL A 149 11.95 -35.36 -14.75
CA VAL A 149 11.41 -34.74 -15.98
C VAL A 149 11.95 -35.45 -17.22
N LEU A 150 13.25 -35.71 -17.28
CA LEU A 150 13.86 -36.45 -18.39
C LEU A 150 13.34 -37.89 -18.49
N GLU A 151 13.14 -38.58 -17.37
CA GLU A 151 12.58 -39.93 -17.35
C GLU A 151 11.14 -39.96 -17.89
N ASP A 152 10.31 -38.97 -17.53
CA ASP A 152 8.93 -38.87 -18.03
C ASP A 152 8.88 -38.59 -19.54
N PHE A 153 9.76 -37.74 -20.06
CA PHE A 153 9.79 -37.39 -21.49
C PHE A 153 10.46 -38.45 -22.37
N PHE A 154 11.52 -39.10 -21.88
CA PHE A 154 12.38 -39.98 -22.70
C PHE A 154 12.42 -41.44 -22.24
N GLY A 155 11.80 -41.78 -21.11
CA GLY A 155 11.76 -43.12 -20.55
C GLY A 155 12.91 -43.46 -19.59
N LYS A 156 12.84 -44.66 -19.00
CA LYS A 156 13.70 -45.11 -17.88
C LYS A 156 15.19 -45.29 -18.20
N ASP A 157 15.54 -45.40 -19.46
CA ASP A 157 16.91 -45.65 -19.91
C ASP A 157 17.75 -44.36 -20.03
N TYR A 158 17.25 -43.22 -19.53
CA TYR A 158 17.90 -41.91 -19.67
C TYR A 158 18.81 -41.50 -18.50
N LYS A 159 19.01 -42.36 -17.50
CA LYS A 159 19.85 -42.04 -16.34
C LYS A 159 21.29 -41.67 -16.73
N GLU A 160 21.95 -42.50 -17.55
CA GLU A 160 23.31 -42.22 -18.04
C GLU A 160 23.38 -40.92 -18.85
N PHE A 161 22.31 -40.60 -19.58
CA PHE A 161 22.19 -39.33 -20.31
C PHE A 161 22.06 -38.14 -19.35
N SER A 162 21.21 -38.23 -18.33
CA SER A 162 21.06 -37.18 -17.32
C SER A 162 22.36 -36.93 -16.55
N GLU A 163 23.10 -37.98 -16.21
CA GLU A 163 24.40 -37.85 -15.53
C GLU A 163 25.45 -37.19 -16.44
N ALA A 164 25.51 -37.57 -17.72
CA ALA A 164 26.36 -36.90 -18.70
C ALA A 164 25.95 -35.44 -18.93
N TYR A 165 24.65 -35.15 -18.93
CA TYR A 165 24.08 -33.82 -19.07
C TYR A 165 24.53 -32.89 -17.94
N PHE A 166 24.37 -33.34 -16.70
CA PHE A 166 24.69 -32.54 -15.51
C PHE A 166 26.19 -32.45 -15.22
N LYS A 167 27.01 -33.40 -15.71
CA LYS A 167 28.46 -33.36 -15.52
C LYS A 167 29.10 -32.07 -16.03
N ASP A 168 28.57 -31.51 -17.11
CA ASP A 168 29.08 -30.30 -17.75
C ASP A 168 28.24 -29.05 -17.42
N GLN A 169 27.22 -29.17 -16.56
CA GLN A 169 26.49 -28.01 -16.07
C GLN A 169 27.15 -27.50 -14.79
N LYS A 170 27.46 -26.20 -14.78
CA LYS A 170 27.86 -25.55 -13.55
C LYS A 170 26.63 -25.32 -12.68
N PRO A 171 26.74 -25.51 -11.35
CA PRO A 171 25.71 -25.06 -10.44
C PRO A 171 25.67 -23.53 -10.44
N MET A 172 24.54 -22.96 -10.02
CA MET A 172 24.52 -21.56 -9.61
C MET A 172 25.43 -21.36 -8.40
N THR A 173 26.14 -20.23 -8.36
CA THR A 173 27.11 -19.93 -7.30
C THR A 173 26.67 -18.78 -6.41
N GLU A 174 25.72 -17.96 -6.86
CA GLU A 174 25.18 -16.82 -6.11
C GLU A 174 23.71 -16.61 -6.50
N ASN A 175 22.91 -16.12 -5.55
CA ASN A 175 21.52 -15.73 -5.80
C ASN A 175 21.49 -14.50 -6.72
N ILE A 176 20.45 -14.41 -7.54
CA ILE A 176 20.13 -13.21 -8.32
C ILE A 176 18.99 -12.50 -7.61
N TYR A 177 19.25 -11.28 -7.15
CA TYR A 177 18.27 -10.43 -6.49
C TYR A 177 17.71 -9.41 -7.47
N TYR A 178 16.54 -8.87 -7.15
CA TYR A 178 16.08 -7.67 -7.81
C TYR A 178 16.93 -6.46 -7.41
N ASN A 179 17.03 -5.50 -8.31
CA ASN A 179 17.61 -4.20 -8.03
C ASN A 179 16.50 -3.15 -8.02
N VAL A 180 16.72 -2.06 -7.29
CA VAL A 180 15.85 -0.88 -7.29
C VAL A 180 16.67 0.30 -7.80
N GLU A 181 16.11 1.05 -8.75
CA GLU A 181 16.70 2.24 -9.34
C GLU A 181 15.70 3.41 -9.31
N GLY A 182 16.22 4.61 -9.57
CA GLY A 182 15.46 5.85 -9.47
C GLY A 182 15.48 6.46 -8.07
N GLU A 183 14.93 7.65 -7.97
CA GLU A 183 14.77 8.36 -6.71
C GLU A 183 13.30 8.31 -6.30
N ARG A 184 13.04 7.95 -5.04
CA ARG A 184 11.71 8.09 -4.45
C ARG A 184 11.36 9.58 -4.38
N LEU A 185 10.08 9.90 -4.57
CA LEU A 185 9.57 11.24 -4.34
C LEU A 185 9.73 11.59 -2.86
N GLU A 186 10.48 12.66 -2.55
CA GLU A 186 10.42 13.25 -1.22
C GLU A 186 8.99 13.72 -0.96
N GLN A 187 8.45 13.46 0.25
CA GLN A 187 7.14 13.96 0.65
C GLN A 187 7.14 15.49 0.58
N SER A 188 6.65 16.00 -0.54
CA SER A 188 6.79 17.39 -0.93
C SER A 188 5.42 17.97 -1.22
N SER A 189 5.29 19.26 -0.93
CA SER A 189 4.03 19.98 -1.08
C SER A 189 3.73 20.21 -2.57
N ARG A 190 2.64 19.60 -3.05
CA ARG A 190 2.16 19.65 -4.44
C ARG A 190 0.95 20.58 -4.56
N LYS A 191 0.77 21.19 -5.72
CA LYS A 191 -0.51 21.85 -6.02
C LYS A 191 -1.57 20.76 -6.18
N TYR A 192 -2.76 20.98 -5.63
CA TYR A 192 -3.91 20.12 -5.84
C TYR A 192 -4.98 20.85 -6.67
N THR A 193 -5.85 20.08 -7.31
CA THR A 193 -7.10 20.59 -7.87
C THR A 193 -8.29 19.87 -7.26
N LEU A 194 -9.43 20.56 -7.27
CA LEU A 194 -10.74 20.03 -6.92
C LEU A 194 -11.59 20.10 -8.18
N ASP A 195 -11.84 18.95 -8.78
CA ASP A 195 -12.57 18.85 -10.03
C ASP A 195 -14.03 18.54 -9.71
N ILE A 196 -14.90 19.52 -9.97
CA ILE A 196 -16.33 19.47 -9.68
C ILE A 196 -17.07 18.88 -10.86
N LYS A 197 -17.83 17.82 -10.60
CA LYS A 197 -18.82 17.30 -11.53
C LYS A 197 -20.21 17.79 -11.16
N ILE A 198 -20.87 18.44 -12.12
CA ILE A 198 -22.22 19.01 -11.96
C ILE A 198 -23.30 18.05 -12.50
N ASP A 199 -24.52 18.21 -12.00
CA ASP A 199 -25.70 17.47 -12.48
C ASP A 199 -26.10 17.85 -13.91
N ASP A 200 -27.00 17.06 -14.51
CA ASP A 200 -27.51 17.30 -15.88
C ASP A 200 -28.18 18.68 -16.06
N LEU A 201 -28.56 19.35 -14.96
CA LEU A 201 -29.18 20.68 -14.97
C LEU A 201 -28.15 21.80 -14.78
N GLY A 202 -26.90 21.46 -14.45
CA GLY A 202 -25.83 22.38 -14.12
C GLY A 202 -26.09 23.22 -12.86
N GLN A 203 -26.93 22.71 -11.94
CA GLN A 203 -27.36 23.45 -10.75
C GLN A 203 -26.71 22.96 -9.47
N ASN A 204 -26.39 21.68 -9.38
CA ASN A 204 -25.84 21.08 -8.16
C ASN A 204 -24.55 20.32 -8.48
N THR A 205 -23.65 20.31 -7.51
CA THR A 205 -22.47 19.45 -7.51
C THR A 205 -22.90 18.02 -7.14
N GLU A 206 -22.65 17.07 -8.03
CA GLU A 206 -22.90 15.64 -7.77
C GLU A 206 -21.72 14.99 -7.06
N LYS A 207 -20.52 15.37 -7.46
CA LYS A 207 -19.27 14.73 -7.04
C LYS A 207 -18.12 15.74 -7.17
N MET A 208 -17.10 15.57 -6.34
CA MET A 208 -15.83 16.27 -6.44
C MET A 208 -14.67 15.29 -6.39
N ASP A 209 -13.66 15.49 -7.24
CA ASP A 209 -12.42 14.74 -7.20
C ASP A 209 -11.28 15.63 -6.68
N LEU A 210 -10.65 15.24 -5.56
CA LEU A 210 -9.38 15.81 -5.14
C LEU A 210 -8.26 15.14 -5.91
N ILE A 211 -7.59 15.91 -6.77
CA ILE A 211 -6.49 15.44 -7.61
C ILE A 211 -5.18 16.03 -7.12
N ILE A 212 -4.23 15.16 -6.80
CA ILE A 212 -2.89 15.51 -6.35
C ILE A 212 -1.90 14.88 -7.34
N PRO A 213 -1.37 15.67 -8.28
CA PRO A 213 -0.43 15.16 -9.28
C PRO A 213 0.87 14.68 -8.63
N ASN A 214 1.37 13.53 -9.07
CA ASN A 214 2.62 12.94 -8.61
C ASN A 214 2.72 12.84 -7.07
N ALA A 215 1.63 12.42 -6.42
CA ALA A 215 1.54 12.37 -4.96
C ALA A 215 2.10 11.08 -4.36
N THR A 216 2.04 9.98 -5.12
CA THR A 216 2.49 8.67 -4.68
C THR A 216 3.77 8.27 -5.41
N SER A 217 4.63 7.51 -4.74
CA SER A 217 5.68 6.74 -5.40
C SER A 217 5.30 5.27 -5.39
N LYS A 218 5.43 4.61 -6.54
CA LYS A 218 5.23 3.17 -6.67
C LYS A 218 6.48 2.55 -7.28
N LEU A 219 6.91 1.41 -6.75
CA LEU A 219 7.90 0.61 -7.44
C LEU A 219 7.19 -0.16 -8.54
N VAL A 220 7.36 0.32 -9.77
CA VAL A 220 6.82 -0.35 -10.94
C VAL A 220 7.84 -1.37 -11.40
N ASN A 221 7.31 -2.55 -11.72
CA ASN A 221 8.11 -3.68 -12.09
C ASN A 221 7.67 -4.25 -13.42
N ASN A 222 8.60 -4.23 -14.37
CA ASN A 222 8.48 -5.04 -15.58
C ASN A 222 9.30 -6.34 -15.48
N SER A 223 9.87 -6.67 -14.32
CA SER A 223 10.54 -7.95 -14.10
C SER A 223 9.51 -9.03 -13.76
N GLY A 224 9.57 -10.13 -14.50
CA GLY A 224 8.73 -11.31 -14.23
C GLY A 224 9.05 -11.89 -12.85
N SER A 225 8.11 -12.64 -12.30
CA SER A 225 8.42 -13.57 -11.21
C SER A 225 9.02 -14.84 -11.80
N SER A 226 10.09 -15.37 -11.20
CA SER A 226 10.49 -16.73 -11.52
C SER A 226 9.60 -17.72 -10.77
N SER A 227 9.07 -18.68 -11.50
CA SER A 227 8.45 -19.89 -10.98
C SER A 227 9.47 -21.03 -11.00
N LEU A 228 9.22 -22.11 -10.25
CA LEU A 228 9.99 -23.35 -10.39
C LEU A 228 10.06 -23.84 -11.85
N GLY A 229 8.99 -23.59 -12.62
CA GLY A 229 8.94 -23.88 -14.07
C GLY A 229 10.00 -23.13 -14.86
N ASP A 230 10.37 -21.92 -14.47
CA ASP A 230 11.42 -21.15 -15.14
C ASP A 230 12.79 -21.78 -14.92
N TYR A 231 13.10 -22.23 -13.69
CA TYR A 231 14.33 -22.99 -13.41
C TYR A 231 14.41 -24.26 -14.27
N ILE A 232 13.30 -24.99 -14.38
CA ILE A 232 13.22 -26.20 -15.22
C ILE A 232 13.42 -25.84 -16.70
N ASN A 233 12.83 -24.75 -17.19
CA ASN A 233 13.01 -24.29 -18.56
C ASN A 233 14.46 -23.84 -18.85
N PHE A 234 15.12 -23.16 -17.91
CA PHE A 234 16.55 -22.83 -17.99
C PHE A 234 17.41 -24.07 -18.11
N LEU A 235 17.10 -25.11 -17.33
CA LEU A 235 17.76 -26.40 -17.40
C LEU A 235 17.43 -27.12 -18.71
N PHE A 236 16.22 -27.03 -19.23
CA PHE A 236 15.80 -27.74 -20.43
C PHE A 236 16.36 -27.15 -21.74
N PHE A 237 16.37 -25.82 -21.87
CA PHE A 237 16.73 -25.15 -23.12
C PHE A 237 18.23 -24.82 -23.28
N ASN A 238 19.06 -24.95 -22.23
CA ASN A 238 20.46 -24.50 -22.32
C ASN A 238 21.40 -25.41 -23.11
N LYS A 239 21.07 -26.69 -23.32
CA LYS A 239 22.04 -27.65 -23.86
C LYS A 239 21.60 -28.23 -25.20
N ASP A 240 22.54 -28.15 -26.14
CA ASP A 240 22.43 -28.75 -27.47
C ASP A 240 22.33 -30.28 -27.42
N THR A 241 22.67 -30.91 -26.30
CA THR A 241 22.58 -32.37 -26.13
C THR A 241 21.14 -32.88 -26.09
N ILE A 242 20.19 -32.11 -25.54
CA ILE A 242 18.75 -32.44 -25.59
C ILE A 242 18.24 -32.26 -27.04
N LEU A 243 18.62 -31.17 -27.69
CA LEU A 243 18.38 -30.90 -29.11
C LEU A 243 18.80 -32.05 -30.04
N LEU A 244 19.96 -32.65 -29.80
CA LEU A 244 20.50 -33.75 -30.61
C LEU A 244 19.72 -35.08 -30.46
N LYS A 245 18.86 -35.18 -29.45
CA LYS A 245 18.04 -36.38 -29.18
C LYS A 245 16.58 -36.23 -29.56
N MET A 246 16.15 -35.02 -29.90
CA MET A 246 14.78 -34.76 -30.33
C MET A 246 14.67 -34.90 -31.84
N ASP A 247 13.64 -35.62 -32.30
CA ASP A 247 13.35 -35.79 -33.72
C ASP A 247 12.89 -34.47 -34.40
N ASN A 248 12.58 -33.43 -33.61
CA ASN A 248 12.16 -32.10 -34.07
C ASN A 248 13.09 -30.99 -33.56
N LYS A 249 14.28 -30.90 -34.14
CA LYS A 249 15.28 -29.88 -33.79
C LYS A 249 14.77 -28.45 -33.98
N GLU A 250 14.06 -28.18 -35.08
CA GLU A 250 13.56 -26.85 -35.42
C GLU A 250 12.53 -26.36 -34.38
N GLY A 251 11.57 -27.22 -34.01
CA GLY A 251 10.58 -26.87 -32.99
C GLY A 251 11.20 -26.61 -31.61
N PHE A 252 12.28 -27.31 -31.24
CA PHE A 252 12.99 -26.98 -30.00
C PHE A 252 13.70 -25.63 -30.07
N ILE A 253 14.37 -25.33 -31.19
CA ILE A 253 15.03 -24.02 -31.36
C ILE A 253 14.00 -22.90 -31.23
N GLU A 254 12.83 -23.04 -31.86
CA GLU A 254 11.74 -22.08 -31.76
C GLU A 254 11.25 -21.92 -30.31
N GLN A 255 11.05 -23.01 -29.57
CA GLN A 255 10.65 -22.94 -28.15
C GLN A 255 11.72 -22.28 -27.28
N LYS A 256 12.99 -22.62 -27.49
CA LYS A 256 14.13 -22.01 -26.80
C LYS A 256 14.20 -20.50 -27.06
N GLU A 257 14.08 -20.09 -28.32
CA GLU A 257 14.07 -18.67 -28.70
C GLU A 257 12.88 -17.94 -28.09
N GLY A 258 11.68 -18.53 -28.13
CA GLY A 258 10.49 -17.98 -27.49
C GLY A 258 10.67 -17.77 -25.97
N PHE A 259 11.22 -18.76 -25.26
CA PHE A 259 11.52 -18.65 -23.83
C PHE A 259 12.57 -17.56 -23.55
N ILE A 260 13.66 -17.53 -24.31
CA ILE A 260 14.71 -16.51 -24.16
C ILE A 260 14.12 -15.11 -24.42
N GLU A 261 13.27 -14.95 -25.42
CA GLU A 261 12.68 -13.66 -25.75
C GLU A 261 11.71 -13.16 -24.66
N GLN A 262 10.96 -14.07 -24.02
CA GLN A 262 10.17 -13.73 -22.83
C GLN A 262 11.06 -13.24 -21.69
N LEU A 263 12.17 -13.93 -21.41
CA LEU A 263 13.10 -13.51 -20.35
C LEU A 263 13.75 -12.15 -20.64
N LYS A 264 13.99 -11.80 -21.90
CA LYS A 264 14.52 -10.48 -22.28
C LYS A 264 13.55 -9.33 -22.00
N GLN A 265 12.25 -9.60 -21.87
CA GLN A 265 11.28 -8.59 -21.43
C GLN A 265 11.50 -8.21 -19.95
N HIS A 266 12.15 -9.09 -19.19
CA HIS A 266 12.33 -8.98 -17.76
C HIS A 266 13.78 -8.74 -17.32
N GLY A 267 14.73 -8.69 -18.26
CA GLY A 267 16.15 -8.51 -17.99
C GLY A 267 17.03 -8.73 -19.20
N SER A 268 18.32 -8.96 -18.95
CA SER A 268 19.31 -9.20 -20.01
C SER A 268 20.32 -10.25 -19.60
N PHE A 269 20.93 -10.92 -20.58
CA PHE A 269 22.02 -11.87 -20.34
C PHE A 269 23.37 -11.19 -20.54
N VAL A 270 24.17 -11.14 -19.49
CA VAL A 270 25.55 -10.67 -19.49
C VAL A 270 26.48 -11.87 -19.35
N LYS A 271 27.39 -12.05 -20.31
CA LYS A 271 28.35 -13.15 -20.29
C LYS A 271 29.26 -13.06 -19.06
N LYS A 272 29.14 -14.00 -18.13
CA LYS A 272 30.10 -14.21 -17.04
C LYS A 272 31.07 -15.34 -17.39
N ASP A 273 32.31 -15.18 -16.97
CA ASP A 273 33.36 -16.16 -17.27
C ASP A 273 33.01 -17.53 -16.70
N GLY A 274 33.06 -18.52 -17.59
CA GLY A 274 32.81 -19.91 -17.24
C GLY A 274 31.34 -20.32 -17.16
N PHE A 275 30.37 -19.45 -17.46
CA PHE A 275 28.96 -19.83 -17.58
C PHE A 275 28.49 -19.81 -19.03
N GLU A 276 27.56 -20.71 -19.38
CA GLU A 276 26.92 -20.74 -20.70
C GLU A 276 26.03 -19.51 -20.90
N LEU A 277 25.85 -19.05 -22.14
CA LEU A 277 25.24 -17.75 -22.45
C LEU A 277 23.89 -17.52 -21.74
N TYR A 278 23.03 -18.54 -21.66
CA TYR A 278 21.71 -18.44 -21.04
C TYR A 278 21.63 -19.09 -19.66
N HIS A 279 22.77 -19.35 -19.01
CA HIS A 279 22.78 -19.82 -17.63
C HIS A 279 22.15 -18.74 -16.71
N PRO A 280 21.36 -19.08 -15.68
CA PRO A 280 20.75 -18.08 -14.79
C PRO A 280 21.75 -17.12 -14.16
N GLN A 281 22.99 -17.58 -13.92
CA GLN A 281 24.06 -16.72 -13.40
C GLN A 281 24.40 -15.53 -14.31
N ASN A 282 24.13 -15.64 -15.61
CA ASN A 282 24.32 -14.57 -16.59
C ASN A 282 23.12 -13.63 -16.67
N PHE A 283 21.99 -13.95 -16.05
CA PHE A 283 20.80 -13.10 -16.10
C PHE A 283 20.91 -11.94 -15.13
N VAL A 284 20.66 -10.74 -15.64
CA VAL A 284 20.57 -9.49 -14.89
C VAL A 284 19.13 -8.97 -15.06
N PRO A 285 18.30 -8.99 -14.01
CA PRO A 285 16.92 -8.51 -14.12
C PRO A 285 16.87 -7.02 -14.43
N ASN A 286 15.78 -6.60 -15.07
CA ASN A 286 15.43 -5.19 -15.11
C ASN A 286 15.20 -4.70 -13.66
N PRO A 287 15.69 -3.49 -13.33
CA PRO A 287 15.46 -2.93 -12.01
C PRO A 287 13.97 -2.61 -11.84
N PHE A 288 13.50 -2.67 -10.60
CA PHE A 288 12.31 -1.93 -10.20
C PHE A 288 12.66 -0.45 -10.25
N VAL A 289 11.75 0.36 -10.78
CA VAL A 289 11.96 1.81 -10.87
C VAL A 289 10.87 2.51 -10.07
N TRP A 290 11.28 3.49 -9.26
CA TRP A 290 10.33 4.39 -8.63
C TRP A 290 9.64 5.24 -9.72
N GLU A 291 8.32 5.10 -9.81
CA GLU A 291 7.47 5.94 -10.67
C GLU A 291 6.55 6.79 -9.81
N GLU A 292 6.32 8.02 -10.27
CA GLU A 292 5.35 8.94 -9.68
C GLU A 292 3.96 8.64 -10.26
N ALA A 293 2.94 8.65 -9.40
CA ALA A 293 1.57 8.53 -9.84
C ALA A 293 0.67 9.52 -9.11
N ASP A 294 -0.33 10.02 -9.85
CA ASP A 294 -1.37 10.91 -9.34
C ASP A 294 -2.21 10.18 -8.30
N LYS A 295 -2.63 10.91 -7.25
CA LYS A 295 -3.67 10.47 -6.33
C LYS A 295 -4.95 11.21 -6.68
N GLU A 296 -6.01 10.45 -6.89
CA GLU A 296 -7.37 10.93 -7.05
C GLU A 296 -8.20 10.41 -5.88
N LEU A 297 -8.96 11.30 -5.24
CA LEU A 297 -9.91 10.95 -4.19
C LEU A 297 -11.30 11.46 -4.56
N SER A 298 -12.20 10.53 -4.82
CA SER A 298 -13.59 10.79 -5.18
C SER A 298 -14.44 11.04 -3.94
N ILE A 299 -15.06 12.22 -3.89
CA ILE A 299 -15.88 12.72 -2.80
C ILE A 299 -17.30 12.92 -3.31
N ASP A 300 -18.19 12.01 -2.92
CA ASP A 300 -19.61 11.97 -3.30
C ASP A 300 -20.54 11.83 -2.07
N GLY A 301 -19.94 11.90 -0.88
CA GLY A 301 -20.63 11.60 0.36
C GLY A 301 -21.32 12.78 1.02
N VAL A 302 -22.05 12.44 2.07
CA VAL A 302 -22.63 13.39 3.01
C VAL A 302 -21.62 13.78 4.07
N SER A 303 -21.75 14.98 4.61
CA SER A 303 -21.03 15.37 5.82
C SER A 303 -21.36 14.41 6.96
N PHE A 304 -20.37 14.15 7.81
CA PHE A 304 -20.59 13.49 9.08
C PHE A 304 -19.76 14.15 10.17
N ASN A 305 -20.21 13.98 11.40
CA ASN A 305 -19.52 14.42 12.61
C ASN A 305 -19.58 13.28 13.62
N GLN A 306 -18.43 12.92 14.18
CA GLN A 306 -18.32 11.81 15.10
C GLN A 306 -17.29 12.11 16.19
N LYS A 307 -17.71 11.93 17.44
CA LYS A 307 -16.81 12.00 18.59
C LYS A 307 -16.21 10.63 18.88
N VAL A 308 -14.88 10.56 18.91
CA VAL A 308 -14.11 9.37 19.29
C VAL A 308 -13.30 9.75 20.52
N PHE A 309 -13.70 9.22 21.69
CA PHE A 309 -13.26 9.69 23.00
C PHE A 309 -13.52 11.19 23.21
N ASP A 310 -12.47 11.97 23.41
CA ASP A 310 -12.54 13.41 23.65
C ASP A 310 -12.31 14.24 22.38
N THR A 311 -12.00 13.59 21.25
CA THR A 311 -11.74 14.24 19.97
C THR A 311 -12.97 14.19 19.08
N THR A 312 -13.42 15.35 18.61
CA THR A 312 -14.50 15.46 17.62
C THR A 312 -13.89 15.48 16.22
N PHE A 313 -14.31 14.53 15.39
CA PHE A 313 -13.96 14.49 13.97
C PHE A 313 -15.13 14.96 13.13
N SER A 314 -14.83 15.74 12.10
CA SER A 314 -15.79 16.12 11.07
C SER A 314 -15.20 15.91 9.69
N GLY A 315 -16.03 15.54 8.73
CA GLY A 315 -15.56 15.23 7.39
C GLY A 315 -16.68 14.99 6.39
N ILE A 316 -16.29 14.38 5.28
CA ILE A 316 -17.19 13.92 4.22
C ILE A 316 -16.87 12.46 3.88
N LYS A 317 -17.91 11.67 3.64
CA LYS A 317 -17.73 10.30 3.17
C LYS A 317 -17.17 10.27 1.74
N THR A 318 -16.35 9.28 1.46
CA THR A 318 -15.85 8.98 0.13
C THR A 318 -16.45 7.65 -0.32
N GLY A 319 -16.29 7.29 -1.60
CA GLY A 319 -16.92 6.07 -2.14
C GLY A 319 -16.54 4.78 -1.40
N SER A 320 -15.38 4.75 -0.74
CA SER A 320 -14.89 3.60 0.02
C SER A 320 -14.50 3.94 1.46
N GLY A 321 -14.93 5.07 2.03
CA GLY A 321 -14.49 5.46 3.35
C GLY A 321 -14.82 6.90 3.71
N SER A 322 -13.86 7.62 4.29
CA SER A 322 -14.06 9.03 4.66
C SER A 322 -12.77 9.84 4.63
N ILE A 323 -12.90 11.15 4.37
CA ILE A 323 -11.86 12.15 4.60
C ILE A 323 -12.33 13.10 5.72
N LEU A 324 -11.53 13.23 6.76
CA LEU A 324 -11.93 13.87 8.01
C LEU A 324 -10.83 14.70 8.64
N THR A 325 -11.22 15.68 9.46
CA THR A 325 -10.32 16.53 10.24
C THR A 325 -10.81 16.62 11.68
N ARG A 326 -9.92 17.05 12.57
CA ARG A 326 -10.25 17.31 13.97
C ARG A 326 -10.82 18.70 14.10
N VAL A 327 -11.92 18.82 14.82
CA VAL A 327 -12.60 20.09 15.07
C VAL A 327 -12.83 20.27 16.57
N ASP A 328 -12.94 21.53 17.00
CA ASP A 328 -13.38 21.83 18.35
C ASP A 328 -14.81 21.28 18.58
N ASP A 329 -15.23 21.11 19.84
CA ASP A 329 -16.53 20.52 20.24
C ASP A 329 -17.79 21.23 19.68
N SER A 330 -17.62 22.31 18.89
CA SER A 330 -18.69 22.92 18.08
C SER A 330 -18.94 22.12 16.80
N PHE A 331 -20.19 21.99 16.39
CA PHE A 331 -20.53 21.40 15.10
C PHE A 331 -19.86 22.18 13.96
N VAL A 332 -19.10 21.45 13.14
CA VAL A 332 -18.58 21.92 11.85
C VAL A 332 -19.07 20.92 10.82
N GLY A 333 -19.90 21.36 9.88
CA GLY A 333 -20.35 20.56 8.76
C GLY A 333 -19.61 20.96 7.49
N PHE A 334 -19.30 19.98 6.63
CA PHE A 334 -18.68 20.23 5.33
C PHE A 334 -19.62 19.88 4.19
N ARG A 335 -19.58 20.64 3.10
CA ARG A 335 -20.33 20.35 1.88
C ARG A 335 -19.39 20.41 0.67
N LEU A 336 -19.81 19.75 -0.41
CA LEU A 336 -19.15 19.94 -1.70
C LEU A 336 -19.28 21.42 -2.12
N ASP A 337 -18.24 21.92 -2.76
CA ASP A 337 -18.23 23.24 -3.38
C ASP A 337 -19.31 23.34 -4.47
N ASP A 338 -19.86 24.54 -4.65
CA ASP A 338 -20.90 24.81 -5.65
C ASP A 338 -20.30 25.07 -7.04
N PRO A 339 -21.08 24.93 -8.13
CA PRO A 339 -20.64 25.31 -9.48
C PRO A 339 -20.24 26.78 -9.65
N ASP A 340 -20.60 27.63 -8.68
CA ASP A 340 -20.26 29.05 -8.63
C ASP A 340 -19.05 29.34 -7.71
N THR A 341 -18.41 28.32 -7.13
CA THR A 341 -17.21 28.48 -6.32
C THR A 341 -16.08 29.07 -7.18
N ASP A 342 -15.57 30.23 -6.77
CA ASP A 342 -14.46 30.95 -7.40
C ASP A 342 -13.18 30.84 -6.54
N LYS A 343 -12.48 29.71 -6.67
CA LYS A 343 -11.21 29.42 -5.99
C LYS A 343 -10.18 28.96 -7.01
N GLU A 344 -8.92 29.37 -6.83
CA GLU A 344 -7.85 29.07 -7.79
C GLU A 344 -7.61 27.58 -8.06
N ASN A 345 -7.92 26.72 -7.08
CA ASN A 345 -7.73 25.27 -7.16
C ASN A 345 -8.99 24.50 -7.57
N VAL A 346 -10.09 25.18 -7.88
CA VAL A 346 -11.35 24.52 -8.27
C VAL A 346 -11.49 24.56 -9.79
N THR A 347 -11.74 23.40 -10.38
CA THR A 347 -12.12 23.27 -11.79
C THR A 347 -13.53 22.69 -11.89
N ILE A 348 -14.25 23.02 -12.97
CA ILE A 348 -15.64 22.59 -13.17
C ILE A 348 -15.72 21.84 -14.48
N GLU A 349 -16.03 20.55 -14.42
CA GLU A 349 -16.26 19.72 -15.59
C GLU A 349 -17.72 19.81 -16.05
N GLY A 350 -17.96 19.85 -17.36
CA GLY A 350 -19.31 19.82 -17.94
C GLY A 350 -19.89 21.17 -18.42
N LYS A 351 -19.08 22.23 -18.51
CA LYS A 351 -19.45 23.46 -19.22
C LYS A 351 -19.22 23.41 -20.73
#